data_AF-A0A814B7U4-F1
#
_entry.id   AF-A0A814B7U4-F1
#
_cell.length_a   1.000
_cell.length_b   1.000
_cell.length_c   1.000
_cell.angle_alpha   90.00
_cell.angle_beta   90.00
_cell.angle_gamma   90.00
#
_symmetry.space_group_name_H-M   'P 1'
#
loop_
_entity.id
_entity.type
_entity.pdbx_description
1 polymer ?
#
loop_
_entity_poly.entity_id
_entity_poly.type
_entity_poly.pdbx_seq_one_letter_code
_entity_poly.pdbx_strand_id
1 'polypeptide(L)'
;MNIDDFKASFIGRTSQYIDTILNTSLNDPVLLRIAIRRCRLDCAEAERRIAKLKEDNKEYVPKTDYMALQQTYDELIKSSEQLKQHFRNAKVEYNTLKDALEHLIQDRDKYFTLCENYRATLTPRPKWERCASVVERWDELSIGKTSNERVDILLNEIIGGNDIYNNLVHFIGLGVDSTVPTFLQTTANIRNRHFMQRDVLLLIEDIWKEKIEYDGQRATEEAPKSVLADFVHIYFKRRFPDDETLQLEWGYNLVASCRRFKTSPDIDLFWSVLTGKISEEVHHQKQLLPNESK
;
A
#
# COMPACT_ATOMS: atom_id res chain seq x y z
N MET A 1 -14.11 -3.70 -81.25
CA MET A 1 -13.93 -4.18 -82.64
C MET A 1 -12.45 -4.33 -82.86
N ASN A 2 -11.94 -5.56 -82.88
CA ASN A 2 -10.52 -5.85 -82.78
C ASN A 2 -9.80 -5.43 -84.09
N ILE A 3 -8.60 -4.86 -83.97
CA ILE A 3 -7.81 -4.39 -85.14
C ILE A 3 -7.50 -5.55 -86.08
N ASP A 4 -7.39 -6.76 -85.53
CA ASP A 4 -7.12 -7.99 -86.28
C ASP A 4 -8.32 -8.44 -87.13
N ASP A 5 -9.56 -8.23 -86.66
CA ASP A 5 -10.77 -8.54 -87.45
C ASP A 5 -10.92 -7.59 -88.64
N PHE A 6 -10.54 -6.32 -88.47
CA PHE A 6 -10.57 -5.34 -89.56
C PHE A 6 -9.45 -5.62 -90.60
N LYS A 7 -8.24 -5.96 -90.14
CA LYS A 7 -7.13 -6.38 -91.03
C LYS A 7 -7.48 -7.64 -91.81
N ALA A 8 -8.04 -8.66 -91.16
CA ALA A 8 -8.44 -9.90 -91.81
C ALA A 8 -9.55 -9.66 -92.86
N SER A 9 -10.53 -8.80 -92.54
CA SER A 9 -11.61 -8.47 -93.46
C SER A 9 -11.19 -7.60 -94.65
N PHE A 10 -10.24 -6.67 -94.44
CA PHE A 10 -9.73 -5.80 -95.50
C PHE A 10 -8.77 -6.55 -96.42
N ILE A 11 -7.80 -7.29 -95.85
CA ILE A 11 -6.83 -8.11 -96.60
C ILE A 11 -7.56 -9.22 -97.36
N GLY A 12 -8.55 -9.87 -96.75
CA GLY A 12 -9.36 -10.90 -97.40
C GLY A 12 -10.14 -10.37 -98.60
N ARG A 13 -10.73 -9.18 -98.49
CA ARG A 13 -11.47 -8.54 -99.60
C ARG A 13 -10.55 -8.05 -100.72
N THR A 14 -9.39 -7.47 -100.39
CA THR A 14 -8.42 -7.04 -101.40
C THR A 14 -7.74 -8.23 -102.08
N SER A 15 -7.45 -9.31 -101.36
CA SER A 15 -6.87 -10.53 -101.93
C SER A 15 -7.86 -11.22 -102.86
N GLN A 16 -9.14 -11.38 -102.48
CA GLN A 16 -10.16 -11.95 -103.36
C GLN A 16 -10.38 -11.12 -104.62
N TYR A 17 -10.33 -9.78 -104.55
CA TYR A 17 -10.47 -8.92 -105.72
C TYR A 17 -9.26 -8.99 -106.65
N ILE A 18 -8.04 -9.06 -106.09
CA ILE A 18 -6.79 -9.20 -106.86
C ILE A 18 -6.71 -10.58 -107.51
N ASP A 19 -7.09 -11.66 -106.82
CA ASP A 19 -7.10 -13.03 -107.36
C ASP A 19 -8.16 -13.20 -108.46
N THR A 20 -9.30 -12.52 -108.36
CA THR A 20 -10.35 -12.55 -109.40
C THR A 20 -9.92 -11.78 -110.65
N ILE A 21 -9.19 -10.67 -110.50
CA ILE A 21 -8.66 -9.87 -111.61
C ILE A 21 -7.47 -10.57 -112.27
N LEU A 22 -6.55 -11.18 -111.51
CA LEU A 22 -5.41 -11.92 -112.05
C LEU A 22 -5.84 -13.16 -112.85
N ASN A 23 -6.88 -13.87 -112.40
CA ASN A 23 -7.37 -15.08 -113.08
C ASN A 23 -8.25 -14.81 -114.31
N THR A 24 -8.78 -13.60 -114.49
CA THR A 24 -9.71 -13.25 -115.58
C THR A 24 -9.10 -12.31 -116.64
N SER A 25 -7.97 -11.64 -116.38
CA SER A 25 -7.52 -10.48 -117.18
C SER A 25 -6.10 -10.51 -117.76
N LEU A 26 -5.47 -11.67 -117.96
CA LEU A 26 -4.12 -11.70 -118.54
C LEU A 26 -4.03 -11.21 -120.00
N ASN A 27 -5.15 -11.01 -120.71
CA ASN A 27 -5.18 -10.67 -122.14
C ASN A 27 -5.78 -9.29 -122.51
N ASP A 28 -6.22 -8.46 -121.55
CA ASP A 28 -6.76 -7.12 -121.85
C ASP A 28 -5.97 -5.99 -121.14
N PRO A 29 -5.11 -5.25 -121.88
CA PRO A 29 -4.32 -4.14 -121.35
C PRO A 29 -5.14 -2.98 -120.77
N VAL A 30 -6.42 -2.86 -121.15
CA VAL A 30 -7.30 -1.78 -120.67
C VAL A 30 -7.83 -2.10 -119.28
N LEU A 31 -8.26 -3.35 -119.05
CA LEU A 31 -8.72 -3.82 -117.73
C LEU A 31 -7.61 -3.74 -116.69
N LEU A 32 -6.37 -4.10 -117.05
CA LEU A 32 -5.24 -4.02 -116.14
C LEU A 32 -4.93 -2.58 -115.71
N ARG A 33 -5.05 -1.61 -116.63
CA ARG A 33 -4.90 -0.17 -116.30
C ARG A 33 -6.02 0.33 -115.38
N ILE A 34 -7.25 -0.12 -115.60
CA ILE A 34 -8.39 0.24 -114.75
C ILE A 34 -8.19 -0.33 -113.34
N ALA A 35 -7.76 -1.59 -113.23
CA ALA A 35 -7.45 -2.23 -111.95
C ALA A 35 -6.31 -1.51 -111.20
N ILE A 36 -5.19 -1.22 -111.88
CA ILE A 36 -4.07 -0.47 -111.27
C ILE A 36 -4.51 0.92 -110.82
N ARG A 37 -5.33 1.62 -111.64
CA ARG A 37 -5.87 2.93 -111.26
C ARG A 37 -6.77 2.83 -110.04
N ARG A 38 -7.60 1.78 -109.95
CA ARG A 38 -8.47 1.54 -108.81
C ARG A 38 -7.66 1.22 -107.55
N CYS A 39 -6.67 0.32 -107.63
CA CYS A 39 -5.78 0.02 -106.51
C CYS A 39 -5.02 1.26 -106.02
N ARG A 40 -4.55 2.13 -106.93
CA ARG A 40 -3.90 3.39 -106.54
C ARG A 40 -4.86 4.35 -105.82
N LEU A 41 -6.11 4.42 -106.27
CA LEU A 41 -7.14 5.22 -105.61
C LEU A 41 -7.49 4.66 -104.22
N ASP A 42 -7.67 3.34 -104.11
CA ASP A 42 -7.96 2.68 -102.84
C ASP A 42 -6.77 2.79 -101.85
N CYS A 43 -5.52 2.70 -102.33
CA CYS A 43 -4.32 2.98 -101.53
C CYS A 43 -4.29 4.43 -101.05
N ALA A 44 -4.55 5.41 -101.92
CA ALA A 44 -4.58 6.82 -101.54
C ALA A 44 -5.71 7.11 -100.53
N GLU A 45 -6.85 6.45 -100.66
CA GLU A 45 -7.96 6.56 -99.71
C GLU A 45 -7.61 5.96 -98.35
N ALA A 46 -6.97 4.80 -98.32
CA ALA A 46 -6.46 4.18 -97.09
C ALA A 46 -5.40 5.04 -96.40
N GLU A 47 -4.46 5.62 -97.16
CA GLU A 47 -3.45 6.55 -96.63
C GLU A 47 -4.07 7.80 -96.03
N ARG A 48 -5.06 8.41 -96.70
CA ARG A 48 -5.83 9.54 -96.13
C ARG A 48 -6.55 9.16 -94.85
N ARG A 49 -7.13 7.96 -94.78
CA ARG A 49 -7.83 7.48 -93.58
C ARG A 49 -6.87 7.24 -92.43
N ILE A 50 -5.68 6.70 -92.69
CA ILE A 50 -4.61 6.56 -91.69
C ILE A 50 -4.11 7.93 -91.23
N ALA A 51 -3.94 8.89 -92.14
CA ALA A 51 -3.53 10.25 -91.79
C ALA A 51 -4.56 10.93 -90.89
N LYS A 52 -5.84 10.84 -91.24
CA LYS A 52 -6.94 11.36 -90.42
C LYS A 52 -6.98 10.70 -89.04
N LEU A 53 -6.87 9.37 -88.97
CA LEU A 53 -6.79 8.67 -87.70
C LEU A 53 -5.58 9.09 -86.87
N LYS A 54 -4.41 9.34 -87.47
CA LYS A 54 -3.23 9.81 -86.72
C LYS A 54 -3.42 11.23 -86.18
N GLU A 55 -4.09 12.09 -86.93
CA GLU A 55 -4.40 13.45 -86.51
C GLU A 55 -5.46 13.47 -85.41
N ASP A 56 -6.56 12.72 -85.59
CA ASP A 56 -7.59 12.52 -84.56
C ASP A 56 -6.99 11.85 -83.31
N ASN A 57 -5.99 10.98 -83.46
CA ASN A 57 -5.32 10.33 -82.33
C ASN A 57 -4.15 11.11 -81.72
N LYS A 58 -3.81 12.28 -82.25
CA LYS A 58 -2.70 13.11 -81.75
C LYS A 58 -3.00 13.75 -80.38
N GLU A 59 -4.28 13.89 -80.05
CA GLU A 59 -4.79 14.48 -78.80
C GLU A 59 -4.92 13.45 -77.66
N TYR A 60 -4.84 12.15 -77.94
CA TYR A 60 -4.80 11.14 -76.88
C TYR A 60 -3.44 11.10 -76.19
N VAL A 61 -3.47 10.88 -74.88
CA VAL A 61 -2.32 10.84 -73.96
C VAL A 61 -1.12 10.13 -74.62
N PRO A 62 0.04 10.81 -74.76
CA PRO A 62 1.26 10.20 -75.28
C PRO A 62 1.54 8.88 -74.56
N LYS A 63 1.97 7.86 -75.30
CA LYS A 63 2.26 6.53 -74.74
C LYS A 63 3.23 6.60 -73.54
N THR A 64 4.14 7.57 -73.53
CA THR A 64 5.05 7.85 -72.42
C THR A 64 4.33 8.24 -71.14
N ASP A 65 3.34 9.13 -71.25
CA ASP A 65 2.60 9.67 -70.11
C ASP A 65 1.61 8.63 -69.58
N TYR A 66 1.04 7.81 -70.47
CA TYR A 66 0.25 6.64 -70.09
C TYR A 66 1.10 5.62 -69.32
N MET A 67 2.31 5.31 -69.79
CA MET A 67 3.21 4.38 -69.10
C MET A 67 3.66 4.93 -67.73
N ALA A 68 3.96 6.23 -67.64
CA ALA A 68 4.30 6.88 -66.37
C ALA A 68 3.11 6.87 -65.40
N LEU A 69 1.90 7.19 -65.88
CA LEU A 69 0.68 7.14 -65.07
C LEU A 69 0.40 5.71 -64.59
N GLN A 70 0.56 4.71 -65.46
CA GLN A 70 0.40 3.31 -65.09
C GLN A 70 1.40 2.88 -64.02
N GLN A 71 2.66 3.30 -64.12
CA GLN A 71 3.66 3.03 -63.08
C GLN A 71 3.26 3.65 -61.74
N THR A 72 2.84 4.92 -61.71
CA THR A 72 2.40 5.56 -60.46
C THR A 72 1.16 4.90 -59.88
N TYR A 73 0.25 4.42 -60.73
CA TYR A 73 -0.94 3.68 -60.32
C TYR A 73 -0.56 2.34 -59.68
N ASP A 74 0.37 1.59 -60.27
CA ASP A 74 0.87 0.32 -59.73
C ASP A 74 1.63 0.53 -58.40
N GLU A 75 2.41 1.60 -58.28
CA GLU A 75 3.05 2.01 -57.03
C GLU A 75 2.03 2.38 -55.95
N LEU A 76 0.98 3.12 -56.33
CA LEU A 76 -0.10 3.50 -55.41
C LEU A 76 -0.90 2.30 -54.93
N ILE A 77 -1.15 1.30 -55.78
CA ILE A 77 -1.78 0.04 -55.40
C ILE A 77 -0.92 -0.68 -54.35
N LYS A 78 0.38 -0.84 -54.62
CA LYS A 78 1.31 -1.48 -53.67
C LYS A 78 1.34 -0.76 -52.33
N SER A 79 1.38 0.57 -52.34
CA SER A 79 1.34 1.38 -51.12
C SER A 79 0.01 1.21 -50.37
N SER A 80 -1.12 1.17 -51.08
CA SER A 80 -2.45 0.92 -50.50
C SER A 80 -2.54 -0.46 -49.84
N GLU A 81 -1.98 -1.49 -50.48
CA GLU A 81 -1.93 -2.84 -49.92
C GLU A 81 -1.04 -2.92 -48.68
N GLN A 82 0.13 -2.29 -48.71
CA GLN A 82 1.01 -2.20 -47.54
C GLN A 82 0.31 -1.49 -46.37
N LEU A 83 -0.34 -0.35 -46.63
CA LEU A 83 -1.04 0.39 -45.58
C LEU A 83 -2.19 -0.43 -44.99
N LYS A 84 -2.95 -1.15 -45.82
CA LYS A 84 -3.99 -2.09 -45.35
C LYS A 84 -3.40 -3.19 -44.47
N GLN A 85 -2.22 -3.71 -44.82
CA GLN A 85 -1.55 -4.72 -44.01
C GLN A 85 -1.07 -4.16 -42.67
N HIS A 86 -0.47 -2.96 -42.65
CA HIS A 86 -0.08 -2.29 -41.42
C HIS A 86 -1.28 -2.01 -40.52
N PHE A 87 -2.40 -1.57 -41.09
CA PHE A 87 -3.64 -1.36 -40.33
C PHE A 87 -4.18 -2.66 -39.72
N ARG A 88 -4.13 -3.77 -40.46
CA ARG A 88 -4.52 -5.09 -39.92
C ARG A 88 -3.62 -5.51 -38.77
N ASN A 89 -2.31 -5.35 -38.91
CA ASN A 89 -1.34 -5.71 -37.87
C ASN A 89 -1.56 -4.85 -36.61
N ALA A 90 -1.66 -3.52 -36.76
CA ALA A 90 -1.92 -2.60 -35.66
C ALA A 90 -3.24 -2.92 -34.95
N LYS A 91 -4.27 -3.34 -35.69
CA LYS A 91 -5.55 -3.76 -35.10
C LYS A 91 -5.41 -5.05 -34.27
N VAL A 92 -4.60 -6.00 -34.72
CA VAL A 92 -4.31 -7.22 -33.96
C VAL A 92 -3.56 -6.88 -32.67
N GLU A 93 -2.50 -6.07 -32.75
CA GLU A 93 -1.74 -5.61 -31.58
C GLU A 93 -2.60 -4.84 -30.58
N TYR A 94 -3.52 -4.00 -31.07
CA TYR A 94 -4.47 -3.30 -30.22
C TYR A 94 -5.39 -4.28 -29.48
N ASN A 95 -5.93 -5.28 -30.19
CA ASN A 95 -6.81 -6.27 -29.56
C ASN A 95 -6.06 -7.12 -28.53
N THR A 96 -4.84 -7.56 -28.83
CA THR A 96 -4.04 -8.35 -27.87
C THR A 96 -3.69 -7.55 -26.63
N LEU A 97 -3.36 -6.25 -26.78
CA LEU A 97 -3.12 -5.35 -25.65
C LEU A 97 -4.38 -5.11 -24.84
N LYS A 98 -5.53 -4.98 -25.50
CA LYS A 98 -6.83 -4.83 -24.84
C LYS A 98 -7.14 -6.07 -23.98
N ASP A 99 -6.98 -7.27 -24.53
CA ASP A 99 -7.22 -8.53 -23.81
C ASP A 99 -6.27 -8.66 -22.60
N ALA A 100 -5.00 -8.28 -22.75
CA ALA A 100 -4.04 -8.25 -21.65
C ALA A 100 -4.44 -7.27 -20.54
N LEU A 101 -4.97 -6.09 -20.90
CA LEU A 101 -5.45 -5.10 -19.95
C LEU A 101 -6.70 -5.59 -19.19
N GLU A 102 -7.61 -6.28 -19.88
CA GLU A 102 -8.78 -6.90 -19.24
C GLU A 102 -8.36 -7.95 -18.20
N HIS A 103 -7.35 -8.78 -18.51
CA HIS A 103 -6.78 -9.73 -17.55
C HIS A 103 -6.11 -9.06 -16.35
N LEU A 104 -5.33 -7.99 -16.56
CA LEU A 104 -4.69 -7.25 -15.45
C LEU A 104 -5.72 -6.62 -14.51
N ILE A 105 -6.85 -6.16 -15.03
CA ILE A 105 -7.95 -5.64 -14.21
C ILE A 105 -8.55 -6.75 -13.35
N GLN A 106 -8.80 -7.93 -13.93
CA GLN A 106 -9.32 -9.08 -13.19
C GLN A 106 -8.36 -9.52 -12.06
N ASP A 107 -7.06 -9.58 -12.35
CA ASP A 107 -6.05 -9.91 -11.36
C ASP A 107 -5.98 -8.87 -10.24
N ARG A 108 -6.00 -7.58 -10.58
CA ARG A 108 -6.06 -6.49 -9.60
C ARG A 108 -7.25 -6.67 -8.65
N ASP A 109 -8.45 -6.93 -9.18
CA ASP A 109 -9.66 -7.05 -8.38
C ASP A 109 -9.63 -8.31 -7.49
N LYS A 110 -9.04 -9.40 -7.99
CA LYS A 110 -8.78 -10.61 -7.21
C LYS A 110 -7.80 -10.35 -6.06
N TYR A 111 -6.69 -9.66 -6.30
CA TYR A 111 -5.74 -9.34 -5.24
C TYR A 111 -6.32 -8.34 -4.23
N PHE A 112 -7.10 -7.36 -4.69
CA PHE A 112 -7.79 -6.42 -3.81
C PHE A 112 -8.73 -7.15 -2.84
N THR A 113 -9.58 -8.04 -3.35
CA THR A 113 -10.49 -8.83 -2.50
C THR A 113 -9.75 -9.74 -1.53
N LEU A 114 -8.65 -10.38 -1.96
CA LEU A 114 -7.78 -11.15 -1.07
C LEU A 114 -7.18 -10.28 0.05
N CYS A 115 -6.65 -9.10 -0.27
CA CYS A 115 -6.09 -8.18 0.72
C CYS A 115 -7.13 -7.75 1.75
N GLU A 116 -8.36 -7.44 1.33
CA GLU A 116 -9.45 -7.09 2.26
C GLU A 116 -9.83 -8.28 3.16
N ASN A 117 -9.90 -9.50 2.60
CA ASN A 117 -10.14 -10.71 3.39
C ASN A 117 -9.02 -10.98 4.40
N TYR A 118 -7.76 -10.78 4.02
CA TYR A 118 -6.62 -10.92 4.94
C TYR A 118 -6.62 -9.85 6.04
N ARG A 119 -6.95 -8.60 5.71
CA ARG A 119 -7.14 -7.53 6.71
C ARG A 119 -8.22 -7.89 7.72
N ALA A 120 -9.29 -8.55 7.29
CA ALA A 120 -10.36 -9.00 8.17
C ALA A 120 -9.96 -10.20 9.05
N THR A 121 -9.15 -11.13 8.55
CA THR A 121 -8.90 -12.43 9.20
C THR A 121 -7.60 -12.51 10.01
N LEU A 122 -6.52 -11.83 9.60
CA LEU A 122 -5.20 -11.97 10.23
C LEU A 122 -5.01 -11.06 11.44
N THR A 123 -5.72 -9.94 11.51
CA THR A 123 -5.66 -9.01 12.64
C THR A 123 -7.06 -8.50 12.94
N PRO A 124 -7.92 -9.27 13.63
CA PRO A 124 -9.15 -8.72 14.16
C PRO A 124 -8.77 -7.56 15.07
N ARG A 125 -8.97 -6.34 14.58
CA ARG A 125 -8.58 -5.13 15.30
C ARG A 125 -9.34 -5.15 16.64
N PRO A 126 -8.64 -5.00 17.78
CA PRO A 126 -9.31 -4.92 19.07
C PRO A 126 -10.37 -3.82 19.02
N LYS A 127 -11.54 -4.09 19.59
CA LYS A 127 -12.60 -3.09 19.77
C LYS A 127 -12.16 -2.10 20.84
N TRP A 128 -11.34 -1.13 20.44
CA TRP A 128 -10.73 -0.12 21.30
C TRP A 128 -11.76 0.76 22.00
N GLU A 129 -13.01 0.78 21.52
CA GLU A 129 -14.13 1.50 22.14
C GLU A 129 -14.42 0.95 23.55
N ARG A 130 -14.11 -0.33 23.81
CA ARG A 130 -14.25 -0.93 25.14
C ARG A 130 -13.26 -0.36 26.16
N CYS A 131 -12.16 0.24 25.72
CA CYS A 131 -11.17 0.82 26.61
C CYS A 131 -11.66 2.13 27.25
N ALA A 132 -12.61 2.83 26.61
CA ALA A 132 -13.21 4.05 27.16
C ALA A 132 -13.97 3.80 28.48
N SER A 133 -14.44 2.58 28.74
CA SER A 133 -15.08 2.24 30.02
C SER A 133 -14.09 1.90 31.14
N VAL A 134 -12.80 1.72 30.82
CA VAL A 134 -11.77 1.25 31.76
C VAL A 134 -10.71 2.32 32.01
N VAL A 135 -10.34 3.08 30.98
CA VAL A 135 -9.32 4.12 31.04
C VAL A 135 -9.98 5.48 30.97
N GLU A 136 -9.78 6.28 32.02
CA GLU A 136 -10.22 7.67 32.06
C GLU A 136 -9.47 8.48 30.98
N ARG A 137 -10.18 9.34 30.23
CA ARG A 137 -9.61 10.12 29.11
C ARG A 137 -9.07 9.29 27.92
N TRP A 138 -9.57 8.07 27.73
CA TRP A 138 -9.21 7.21 26.59
C TRP A 138 -9.31 7.92 25.23
N ASP A 139 -10.36 8.70 25.03
CA ASP A 139 -10.56 9.41 23.76
C ASP A 139 -9.43 10.41 23.50
N GLU A 140 -9.04 11.20 24.51
CA GLU A 140 -7.93 12.15 24.40
C GLU A 140 -6.59 11.44 24.13
N LEU A 141 -6.34 10.31 24.79
CA LEU A 141 -5.08 9.57 24.68
C LEU A 141 -4.96 8.77 23.37
N SER A 142 -6.06 8.26 22.84
CA SER A 142 -6.08 7.30 21.72
C SER A 142 -6.26 7.93 20.34
N ILE A 143 -6.62 9.23 20.26
CA ILE A 143 -6.77 9.96 19.00
C ILE A 143 -5.44 10.03 18.24
N GLY A 144 -5.48 9.68 16.95
CA GLY A 144 -4.31 9.73 16.08
C GLY A 144 -3.27 8.63 16.32
N LYS A 145 -3.48 7.73 17.30
CA LYS A 145 -2.55 6.66 17.66
C LYS A 145 -2.81 5.36 16.90
N THR A 146 -1.73 4.66 16.57
CA THR A 146 -1.75 3.32 16.00
C THR A 146 -2.23 2.29 17.04
N SER A 147 -2.62 1.09 16.58
CA SER A 147 -3.06 0.03 17.50
C SER A 147 -1.98 -0.41 18.48
N ASN A 148 -0.70 -0.39 18.10
CA ASN A 148 0.40 -0.68 19.03
C ASN A 148 0.57 0.43 20.06
N GLU A 149 0.57 1.70 19.65
CA GLU A 149 0.67 2.82 20.59
C GLU A 149 -0.51 2.87 21.56
N ARG A 150 -1.71 2.45 21.13
CA ARG A 150 -2.88 2.30 22.01
C ARG A 150 -2.68 1.21 23.06
N VAL A 151 -1.97 0.13 22.73
CA VAL A 151 -1.56 -0.90 23.70
C VAL A 151 -0.60 -0.28 24.71
N ASP A 152 0.39 0.49 24.26
CA ASP A 152 1.35 1.12 25.17
C ASP A 152 0.66 2.09 26.15
N ILE A 153 -0.35 2.84 25.69
CA ILE A 153 -1.18 3.71 26.55
C ILE A 153 -1.94 2.88 27.59
N LEU A 154 -2.55 1.75 27.18
CA LEU A 154 -3.24 0.86 28.13
C LEU A 154 -2.28 0.29 29.17
N LEU A 155 -1.10 -0.12 28.75
CA LEU A 155 -0.08 -0.64 29.66
C LEU A 155 0.39 0.45 30.63
N ASN A 156 0.56 1.69 30.17
CA ASN A 156 0.90 2.82 31.03
C ASN A 156 -0.16 3.09 32.09
N GLU A 157 -1.44 2.99 31.73
CA GLU A 157 -2.57 3.23 32.65
C GLU A 157 -2.76 2.09 33.64
N ILE A 158 -2.66 0.83 33.20
CA ILE A 158 -2.76 -0.34 34.10
C ILE A 158 -1.58 -0.35 35.09
N ILE A 159 -0.37 -0.03 34.61
CA ILE A 159 0.87 -0.06 35.40
C ILE A 159 1.11 1.27 36.12
N GLY A 160 0.34 2.32 35.86
CA GLY A 160 0.34 3.59 36.59
C GLY A 160 1.65 4.38 36.51
N GLY A 161 2.28 4.50 35.33
CA GLY A 161 3.47 5.36 35.19
C GLY A 161 4.15 5.33 33.82
N ASN A 162 4.74 6.46 33.44
CA ASN A 162 5.48 6.70 32.19
C ASN A 162 6.76 5.87 31.99
N ASP A 163 7.09 4.98 32.92
CA ASP A 163 8.42 4.37 33.02
C ASP A 163 8.43 2.90 32.56
N ILE A 164 7.65 2.62 31.51
CA ILE A 164 7.48 1.27 30.96
C ILE A 164 8.84 0.64 30.65
N TYR A 165 9.76 1.29 29.96
CA TYR A 165 10.89 0.54 29.39
C TYR A 165 12.07 0.27 30.35
N ASN A 166 12.26 1.06 31.42
CA ASN A 166 13.43 0.91 32.29
C ASN A 166 13.17 0.11 33.57
N ASN A 167 11.95 0.17 34.14
CA ASN A 167 11.61 -0.49 35.40
C ASN A 167 10.76 -1.76 35.23
N LEU A 168 10.60 -2.27 34.00
CA LEU A 168 9.72 -3.39 33.65
C LEU A 168 10.03 -4.69 34.41
N VAL A 169 11.31 -4.90 34.77
CA VAL A 169 11.75 -6.16 35.37
C VAL A 169 12.48 -5.94 36.69
N HIS A 170 13.35 -4.92 36.77
CA HIS A 170 14.13 -4.65 37.98
C HIS A 170 14.27 -3.14 38.25
N PHE A 171 14.33 -2.78 39.53
CA PHE A 171 14.81 -1.48 40.01
C PHE A 171 16.32 -1.51 40.17
N ILE A 172 16.96 -0.35 39.99
CA ILE A 172 18.37 -0.15 40.31
C ILE A 172 18.48 0.20 41.80
N GLY A 173 19.36 -0.50 42.53
CA GLY A 173 19.64 -0.22 43.93
C GLY A 173 20.14 1.21 44.15
N LEU A 174 19.67 1.84 45.22
CA LEU A 174 19.95 3.23 45.60
C LEU A 174 21.32 3.42 46.29
N GLY A 175 22.06 2.33 46.54
CA GLY A 175 23.34 2.34 47.24
C GLY A 175 23.21 2.01 48.74
N VAL A 176 24.35 2.06 49.45
CA VAL A 176 24.46 1.70 50.88
C VAL A 176 24.83 2.93 51.73
N ASP A 177 24.53 4.13 51.23
CA ASP A 177 24.83 5.37 51.95
C ASP A 177 23.88 5.57 53.13
N SER A 178 24.35 6.23 54.17
CA SER A 178 23.60 6.67 55.36
C SER A 178 22.38 7.54 55.04
N THR A 179 22.34 8.16 53.86
CA THR A 179 21.19 8.95 53.40
C THR A 179 20.02 8.09 52.92
N VAL A 180 20.29 6.83 52.58
CA VAL A 180 19.28 5.88 52.09
C VAL A 180 18.70 5.13 53.29
N PRO A 181 17.37 5.05 53.44
CA PRO A 181 16.76 4.27 54.51
C PRO A 181 17.23 2.82 54.52
N THR A 182 17.45 2.26 55.70
CA THR A 182 18.05 0.92 55.90
C THR A 182 17.34 -0.18 55.10
N PHE A 183 16.01 -0.11 55.00
CA PHE A 183 15.20 -1.09 54.25
C PHE A 183 15.34 -1.00 52.71
N LEU A 184 16.11 -0.04 52.20
CA LEU A 184 16.39 0.15 50.77
C LEU A 184 17.88 0.07 50.42
N GLN A 185 18.76 -0.13 51.41
CA GLN A 185 20.20 -0.09 51.19
C GLN A 185 20.68 -1.32 50.41
N THR A 186 20.97 -1.15 49.12
CA THR A 186 21.56 -2.18 48.27
C THR A 186 22.10 -1.58 46.98
N THR A 187 23.10 -2.22 46.40
CA THR A 187 23.62 -1.93 45.06
C THR A 187 23.12 -2.91 44.00
N ALA A 188 22.39 -3.94 44.40
CA ALA A 188 21.89 -4.97 43.49
C ALA A 188 20.67 -4.49 42.69
N ASN A 189 20.40 -5.18 41.59
CA ASN A 189 19.14 -5.03 40.87
C ASN A 189 18.04 -5.81 41.59
N ILE A 190 16.88 -5.18 41.75
CA ILE A 190 15.80 -5.67 42.62
C ILE A 190 14.57 -5.91 41.78
N ARG A 191 13.94 -7.08 41.89
CA ARG A 191 12.81 -7.41 41.03
C ARG A 191 11.61 -6.50 41.29
N ASN A 192 11.06 -5.95 40.20
CA ASN A 192 9.77 -5.27 40.25
C ASN A 192 8.65 -6.33 40.26
N ARG A 193 7.87 -6.36 41.35
CA ARG A 193 6.75 -7.27 41.57
C ARG A 193 5.40 -6.66 41.16
N HIS A 194 5.39 -5.39 40.74
CA HIS A 194 4.22 -4.69 40.22
C HIS A 194 3.02 -4.73 41.16
N PHE A 195 3.20 -4.29 42.42
CA PHE A 195 2.09 -4.26 43.38
C PHE A 195 0.91 -3.43 42.86
N MET A 196 -0.29 -4.00 42.98
CA MET A 196 -1.53 -3.31 42.66
C MET A 196 -1.93 -2.39 43.82
N GLN A 197 -2.73 -1.37 43.54
CA GLN A 197 -3.14 -0.38 44.55
C GLN A 197 -3.79 -1.03 45.78
N ARG A 198 -4.64 -2.04 45.56
CA ARG A 198 -5.29 -2.81 46.63
C ARG A 198 -4.27 -3.51 47.54
N ASP A 199 -3.26 -4.15 46.96
CA ASP A 199 -2.26 -4.90 47.73
C ASP A 199 -1.39 -3.96 48.56
N VAL A 200 -1.09 -2.78 48.02
CA VAL A 200 -0.34 -1.73 48.71
C VAL A 200 -1.14 -1.18 49.89
N LEU A 201 -2.45 -0.97 49.73
CA LEU A 201 -3.31 -0.54 50.83
C LEU A 201 -3.35 -1.57 51.96
N LEU A 202 -3.53 -2.86 51.61
CA LEU A 202 -3.50 -3.94 52.61
C LEU A 202 -2.16 -4.03 53.33
N LEU A 203 -1.05 -3.86 52.61
CA LEU A 203 0.29 -3.83 53.18
C LEU A 203 0.48 -2.63 54.12
N ILE A 204 0.02 -1.44 53.72
CA ILE A 204 0.09 -0.23 54.55
C ILE A 204 -0.75 -0.39 55.83
N GLU A 205 -1.96 -0.92 55.72
CA GLU A 205 -2.81 -1.21 56.89
C GLU A 205 -2.13 -2.19 57.86
N ASP A 206 -1.48 -3.22 57.34
CA ASP A 206 -0.77 -4.22 58.14
C ASP A 206 0.45 -3.60 58.86
N ILE A 207 1.25 -2.81 58.13
CA ILE A 207 2.37 -2.05 58.71
C ILE A 207 1.89 -1.14 59.83
N TRP A 208 0.79 -0.42 59.64
CA TRP A 208 0.24 0.46 60.68
C TRP A 208 -0.22 -0.31 61.92
N LYS A 209 -0.90 -1.46 61.75
CA LYS A 209 -1.34 -2.30 62.86
C LYS A 209 -0.16 -2.81 63.67
N GLU A 210 0.83 -3.40 63.00
CA GLU A 210 2.03 -3.92 63.68
C GLU A 210 2.84 -2.80 64.33
N LYS A 211 2.85 -1.60 63.75
CA LYS A 211 3.54 -0.44 64.34
C LYS A 211 2.92 -0.01 65.64
N ILE A 212 1.58 0.06 65.71
CA ILE A 212 0.86 0.41 66.94
C ILE A 212 1.19 -0.59 68.05
N GLU A 213 1.21 -1.89 67.73
CA GLU A 213 1.58 -2.94 68.70
C GLU A 213 3.03 -2.81 69.15
N TYR A 214 3.96 -2.58 68.22
CA TYR A 214 5.38 -2.45 68.50
C TYR A 214 5.70 -1.22 69.36
N ASP A 215 5.16 -0.05 69.00
CA ASP A 215 5.35 1.17 69.78
C ASP A 215 4.64 1.10 71.14
N GLY A 216 3.54 0.34 71.26
CA GLY A 216 2.88 0.06 72.54
C GLY A 216 3.73 -0.80 73.49
N GLN A 217 4.40 -1.83 72.96
CA GLN A 217 5.36 -2.64 73.74
C GLN A 217 6.54 -1.79 74.21
N ARG A 218 7.11 -0.96 73.33
CA ARG A 218 8.21 -0.05 73.65
C ARG A 218 7.85 1.02 74.68
N ALA A 219 6.61 1.51 74.65
CA ALA A 219 6.11 2.43 75.66
C ALA A 219 6.08 1.80 77.06
N THR A 220 5.89 0.48 77.14
CA THR A 220 5.96 -0.27 78.42
C THR A 220 7.40 -0.40 78.91
N GLU A 221 8.37 -0.35 77.99
CA GLU A 221 9.81 -0.40 78.26
C GLU A 221 10.45 1.01 78.43
N GLU A 222 9.64 2.07 78.59
CA GLU A 222 10.06 3.48 78.65
C GLU A 222 10.92 3.95 77.46
N ALA A 223 10.82 3.26 76.32
CA ALA A 223 11.59 3.56 75.13
C ALA A 223 10.81 4.52 74.20
N PRO A 224 11.51 5.42 73.47
CA PRO A 224 10.85 6.31 72.53
C PRO A 224 10.22 5.53 71.35
N LYS A 225 9.14 6.09 70.80
CA LYS A 225 8.48 5.59 69.59
C LYS A 225 9.46 5.51 68.43
N SER A 226 9.31 4.48 67.61
CA SER A 226 10.15 4.28 66.43
C SER A 226 9.75 5.21 65.28
N VAL A 227 10.73 5.68 64.50
CA VAL A 227 10.45 6.38 63.23
C VAL A 227 9.89 5.36 62.24
N LEU A 228 8.88 5.73 61.45
CA LEU A 228 8.21 4.80 60.53
C LEU A 228 9.19 4.11 59.56
N ALA A 229 10.17 4.84 59.02
CA ALA A 229 11.18 4.27 58.12
C ALA A 229 12.03 3.17 58.78
N ASP A 230 12.40 3.36 60.05
CA ASP A 230 13.15 2.35 60.82
C ASP A 230 12.26 1.16 61.16
N PHE A 231 10.99 1.43 61.50
CA PHE A 231 10.01 0.38 61.76
C PHE A 231 9.75 -0.49 60.53
N VAL A 232 9.66 0.09 59.32
CA VAL A 232 9.46 -0.67 58.08
C VAL A 232 10.59 -1.67 57.85
N HIS A 233 11.84 -1.31 58.19
CA HIS A 233 12.96 -2.25 58.15
C HIS A 233 12.76 -3.44 59.11
N ILE A 234 12.33 -3.15 60.34
CA ILE A 234 12.04 -4.17 61.36
C ILE A 234 10.88 -5.06 60.93
N TYR A 235 9.82 -4.47 60.38
CA TYR A 235 8.65 -5.17 59.85
C TYR A 235 9.06 -6.18 58.77
N PHE A 236 9.83 -5.77 57.77
CA PHE A 236 10.28 -6.70 56.72
C PHE A 236 11.21 -7.79 57.25
N LYS A 237 12.11 -7.47 58.19
CA LYS A 237 12.93 -8.48 58.87
C LYS A 237 12.10 -9.51 59.65
N ARG A 238 11.03 -9.08 60.33
CA ARG A 238 10.13 -10.00 61.03
C ARG A 238 9.30 -10.84 60.07
N ARG A 239 8.86 -10.25 58.95
CA ARG A 239 8.04 -10.92 57.94
C ARG A 239 8.83 -11.94 57.11
N PHE A 240 10.10 -11.65 56.83
CA PHE A 240 10.99 -12.47 56.01
C PHE A 240 12.35 -12.68 56.71
N PRO A 241 12.43 -13.46 57.81
CA PRO A 241 13.62 -13.53 58.67
C PRO A 241 14.90 -13.96 57.94
N ASP A 242 14.80 -14.90 57.02
CA ASP A 242 15.95 -15.54 56.35
C ASP A 242 16.15 -15.09 54.89
N ASP A 243 15.33 -14.17 54.38
CA ASP A 243 15.35 -13.77 52.97
C ASP A 243 15.52 -12.24 52.80
N GLU A 244 16.78 -11.80 52.81
CA GLU A 244 17.16 -10.41 52.58
C GLU A 244 16.75 -9.89 51.20
N THR A 245 16.67 -10.79 50.19
CA THR A 245 16.23 -10.42 48.84
C THR A 245 14.75 -10.03 48.86
N LEU A 246 13.90 -10.82 49.53
CA LEU A 246 12.49 -10.48 49.69
C LEU A 246 12.29 -9.20 50.50
N GLN A 247 13.08 -8.97 51.56
CA GLN A 247 13.01 -7.73 52.34
C GLN A 247 13.22 -6.51 51.43
N LEU A 248 14.28 -6.54 50.61
CA LEU A 248 14.61 -5.47 49.67
C LEU A 248 13.57 -5.33 48.55
N GLU A 249 13.13 -6.45 47.96
CA GLU A 249 12.10 -6.43 46.92
C GLU A 249 10.81 -5.77 47.42
N TRP A 250 10.32 -6.15 48.59
CA TRP A 250 9.10 -5.57 49.16
C TRP A 250 9.29 -4.09 49.52
N GLY A 251 10.45 -3.71 50.05
CA GLY A 251 10.80 -2.32 50.33
C GLY A 251 10.76 -1.44 49.08
N TYR A 252 11.42 -1.86 48.00
CA TYR A 252 11.45 -1.10 46.75
C TYR A 252 10.08 -1.04 46.08
N ASN A 253 9.34 -2.15 46.07
CA ASN A 253 8.00 -2.19 45.50
C ASN A 253 7.01 -1.31 46.30
N LEU A 254 7.11 -1.29 47.63
CA LEU A 254 6.31 -0.39 48.48
C LEU A 254 6.57 1.07 48.12
N VAL A 255 7.84 1.49 48.05
CA VAL A 255 8.22 2.87 47.73
C VAL A 255 7.79 3.26 46.31
N ALA A 256 8.04 2.39 45.33
CA ALA A 256 7.64 2.60 43.95
C ALA A 256 6.12 2.77 43.85
N SER A 257 5.36 1.89 44.50
CA SER A 257 3.91 1.95 44.51
C SER A 257 3.35 3.17 45.24
N CYS A 258 3.95 3.58 46.36
CA CYS A 258 3.59 4.83 47.03
C CYS A 258 3.77 6.04 46.12
N ARG A 259 4.83 6.08 45.32
CA ARG A 259 5.06 7.16 44.34
C ARG A 259 4.09 7.12 43.17
N ARG A 260 3.68 5.92 42.75
CA ARG A 260 2.74 5.68 41.65
C ARG A 260 1.30 6.01 42.03
N PHE A 261 0.84 5.59 43.21
CA PHE A 261 -0.54 5.76 43.65
C PHE A 261 -0.78 6.99 44.54
N LYS A 262 -0.06 8.10 44.30
CA LYS A 262 -0.20 9.36 45.07
C LYS A 262 -1.59 9.97 45.05
N THR A 263 -2.42 9.61 44.07
CA THR A 263 -3.82 10.07 44.00
C THR A 263 -4.66 9.48 45.14
N SER A 264 -4.25 8.36 45.75
CA SER A 264 -4.93 7.80 46.91
C SER A 264 -4.52 8.54 48.19
N PRO A 265 -5.47 9.11 48.95
CA PRO A 265 -5.16 9.90 50.13
C PRO A 265 -4.49 9.09 51.25
N ASP A 266 -4.82 7.80 51.38
CA ASP A 266 -4.23 6.92 52.40
C ASP A 266 -2.78 6.57 52.06
N ILE A 267 -2.50 6.29 50.78
CA ILE A 267 -1.15 5.98 50.31
C ILE A 267 -0.27 7.23 50.36
N ASP A 268 -0.80 8.39 49.99
CA ASP A 268 -0.04 9.65 50.03
C ASP A 268 0.26 10.10 51.47
N LEU A 269 -0.69 9.91 52.40
CA LEU A 269 -0.45 10.14 53.82
C LEU A 269 0.67 9.22 54.35
N PHE A 270 0.58 7.92 54.08
CA PHE A 270 1.62 6.97 54.49
C PHE A 270 2.98 7.35 53.90
N TRP A 271 3.06 7.66 52.61
CA TRP A 271 4.29 8.07 51.94
C TRP A 271 4.89 9.36 52.53
N SER A 272 4.03 10.32 52.88
CA SER A 272 4.43 11.58 53.50
C SER A 272 4.97 11.38 54.91
N VAL A 273 4.40 10.47 55.69
CA VAL A 273 4.95 10.09 57.01
C VAL A 273 6.25 9.30 56.86
N LEU A 274 6.31 8.35 55.92
CA LEU A 274 7.49 7.52 55.68
C LEU A 274 8.71 8.35 55.27
N THR A 275 8.49 9.43 54.52
CA THR A 275 9.55 10.36 54.11
C THR A 275 9.82 11.47 55.13
N GLY A 276 9.14 11.47 56.27
CA GLY A 276 9.29 12.47 57.34
C GLY A 276 8.75 13.86 56.98
N LYS A 277 7.93 14.00 55.94
CA LYS A 277 7.29 15.27 55.56
C LYS A 277 6.15 15.65 56.48
N ILE A 278 5.42 14.64 56.97
CA ILE A 278 4.27 14.80 57.86
C ILE A 278 4.52 13.96 59.10
N SER A 279 4.07 14.48 60.24
CA SER A 279 4.18 13.79 61.52
C SER A 279 3.15 12.66 61.64
N GLU A 280 3.52 11.59 62.34
CA GLU A 280 2.69 10.39 62.48
C GLU A 280 1.35 10.66 63.19
N GLU A 281 1.29 11.67 64.05
CA GLU A 281 0.09 12.06 64.78
C GLU A 281 -1.10 12.35 63.86
N VAL A 282 -0.86 12.79 62.62
CA VAL A 282 -1.91 13.05 61.63
C VAL A 282 -2.68 11.77 61.27
N HIS A 283 -1.97 10.64 61.15
CA HIS A 283 -2.61 9.34 60.91
C HIS A 283 -3.45 8.90 62.12
N HIS A 284 -2.90 9.04 63.33
CA HIS A 284 -3.62 8.70 64.57
C HIS A 284 -4.86 9.57 64.79
N GLN A 285 -4.76 10.88 64.48
CA GLN A 285 -5.91 11.80 64.52
C GLN A 285 -7.00 11.40 63.51
N LYS A 286 -6.61 11.01 62.30
CA LYS A 286 -7.55 10.51 61.28
C LYS A 286 -8.30 9.25 61.75
N GLN A 287 -7.64 8.35 62.49
CA GLN A 287 -8.28 7.15 63.05
C GLN A 287 -9.18 7.45 64.26
N LEU A 288 -8.88 8.51 65.02
CA LEU A 288 -9.66 8.92 66.20
C LEU A 288 -10.93 9.70 65.84
N LEU A 289 -10.99 10.32 64.66
CA LEU A 289 -12.21 10.88 64.13
C LEU A 289 -13.15 9.73 63.74
N PRO A 290 -14.29 9.52 64.44
CA PRO A 290 -15.28 8.57 63.99
C PRO A 290 -15.71 8.98 62.59
N ASN A 291 -15.93 8.02 61.69
CA ASN A 291 -16.47 8.27 60.35
C ASN A 291 -17.81 9.02 60.46
N GLU A 292 -17.78 10.36 60.45
CA GLU A 292 -18.94 11.16 60.14
C GLU A 292 -19.20 11.03 58.64
N SER A 293 -20.16 10.17 58.31
CA SER A 293 -20.94 10.16 57.07
C SER A 293 -20.20 9.94 55.75
N LYS A 294 -20.37 8.73 55.18
CA LYS A 294 -21.13 8.48 53.93
C LYS A 294 -21.35 7.00 53.70
#